data_AF-A0A2P5LP21-F1
#
_entry.id   AF-A0A2P5LP21-F1
#
_cell.length_a   1.000
_cell.length_b   1.000
_cell.length_c   1.000
_cell.angle_alpha   90.00
_cell.angle_beta   90.00
_cell.angle_gamma   90.00
#
_symmetry.space_group_name_H-M   'P 1'
#
loop_
_entity.id
_entity.type
_entity.pdbx_description
1 polymer ?
#
loop_
_entity_poly.entity_id
_entity_poly.type
_entity_poly.pdbx_seq_one_letter_code
_entity_poly.pdbx_strand_id
1 'polypeptide(L)'
;MKKQTALGGLLLCLTFSAARLEPAQAQSLDLASSTVVDLSHAFNAETVYWPTSPSGFELRVLHKGPTKAGFFYFANEFCSPEHGGTHLDAPMHFAEGRWT
;
A
#
# COMPACT_ATOMS: atom_id res chain seq x y z
N MET A 1 23.11 -38.52 65.70
CA MET A 1 22.59 -39.11 64.45
C MET A 1 21.28 -38.44 64.07
N LYS A 2 21.29 -37.52 63.08
CA LYS A 2 20.17 -37.23 62.16
C LYS A 2 20.68 -36.23 61.11
N LYS A 3 20.37 -36.55 59.86
CA LYS A 3 21.11 -36.20 58.64
C LYS A 3 20.82 -34.77 58.20
N GLN A 4 21.86 -34.06 57.76
CA GLN A 4 21.73 -32.87 56.93
C GLN A 4 21.28 -33.31 55.53
N THR A 5 20.17 -32.78 55.05
CA THR A 5 19.80 -32.82 53.63
C THR A 5 19.83 -31.40 53.11
N ALA A 6 20.90 -31.08 52.37
CA ALA A 6 21.00 -29.87 51.58
C ALA A 6 20.05 -30.00 50.38
N LEU A 7 19.05 -29.13 50.31
CA LEU A 7 18.25 -28.95 49.10
C LEU A 7 18.93 -27.85 48.28
N GLY A 8 19.80 -28.25 47.36
CA GLY A 8 20.42 -27.36 46.39
C GLY A 8 19.35 -26.84 45.42
N GLY A 9 19.02 -25.56 45.54
CA GLY A 9 18.15 -24.88 44.58
C GLY A 9 18.90 -24.69 43.26
N LEU A 10 18.50 -25.42 42.23
CA LEU A 10 18.95 -25.19 40.86
C LEU A 10 18.22 -23.95 40.32
N LEU A 11 18.86 -22.77 40.38
CA LEU A 11 18.39 -21.59 39.67
C LEU A 11 18.58 -21.83 38.16
N LEU A 12 17.48 -22.21 37.50
CA LEU A 12 17.41 -22.24 36.04
C LEU A 12 17.32 -20.78 35.55
N CYS A 13 18.47 -20.17 35.24
CA CYS A 13 18.51 -18.88 34.53
C CYS A 13 18.02 -19.09 33.10
N LEU A 14 16.73 -18.84 32.87
CA LEU A 14 16.16 -18.67 31.54
C LEU A 14 16.77 -17.41 30.91
N THR A 15 17.80 -17.58 30.09
CA THR A 15 18.33 -16.52 29.24
C THR A 15 17.34 -16.26 28.12
N PHE A 16 16.39 -15.32 28.36
CA PHE A 16 15.62 -14.72 27.29
C PHE A 16 16.60 -13.99 26.36
N SER A 17 16.96 -14.62 25.23
CA SER A 17 17.54 -13.89 24.10
C SER A 17 16.45 -12.97 23.57
N ALA A 18 16.48 -11.71 24.00
CA ALA A 18 15.74 -10.66 23.35
C ALA A 18 16.29 -10.55 21.92
N ALA A 19 15.54 -11.08 20.94
CA ALA A 19 15.79 -10.78 19.54
C ALA A 19 15.80 -9.26 19.40
N ARG A 20 16.93 -8.69 18.94
CA ARG A 20 17.00 -7.27 18.66
C ARG A 20 16.05 -6.97 17.52
N LEU A 21 14.97 -6.27 17.82
CA LEU A 21 14.18 -5.56 16.82
C LEU A 21 15.03 -4.36 16.39
N GLU A 22 15.91 -4.57 15.42
CA GLU A 22 16.58 -3.45 14.77
C GLU A 22 15.49 -2.67 14.02
N PRO A 23 15.30 -1.38 14.30
CA PRO A 23 14.35 -0.57 13.56
C PRO A 23 14.76 -0.58 12.09
N ALA A 24 13.80 -0.81 11.19
CA ALA A 24 14.05 -0.68 9.77
C ALA A 24 14.57 0.75 9.51
N GLN A 25 15.83 0.85 9.11
CA GLN A 25 16.44 2.14 8.81
C GLN A 25 15.79 2.69 7.55
N ALA A 26 14.99 3.74 7.69
CA ALA A 26 14.41 4.43 6.55
C ALA A 26 15.54 4.92 5.64
N GLN A 27 15.55 4.45 4.39
CA GLN A 27 16.48 4.96 3.39
C GLN A 27 16.07 6.40 3.04
N SER A 28 16.98 7.35 3.24
CA SER A 28 16.78 8.72 2.77
C SER A 28 17.04 8.77 1.26
N LEU A 29 16.01 9.14 0.50
CA LEU A 29 16.16 9.39 -0.93
C LEU A 29 16.56 10.85 -1.14
N ASP A 30 17.73 11.10 -1.75
CA ASP A 30 18.09 12.43 -2.22
C ASP A 30 17.37 12.70 -3.55
N LEU A 31 16.21 13.36 -3.46
CA LEU A 31 15.40 13.70 -4.62
C LEU A 31 16.09 14.71 -5.56
N ALA A 32 17.08 15.48 -5.08
CA ALA A 32 17.78 16.45 -5.91
C ALA A 32 18.80 15.80 -6.86
N SER A 33 19.36 14.65 -6.49
CA SER A 33 20.26 13.85 -7.33
C SER A 33 19.57 12.65 -8.01
N SER A 34 18.28 12.44 -7.74
CA SER A 34 17.49 11.34 -8.33
C SER A 34 16.72 11.80 -9.57
N THR A 35 16.51 10.87 -10.51
CA THR A 35 15.59 11.09 -11.64
C THR A 35 14.26 10.41 -11.34
N VAL A 36 13.17 11.18 -11.36
CA VAL A 36 11.81 10.63 -11.29
C VAL A 36 11.39 10.25 -12.70
N VAL A 37 11.11 8.96 -12.92
CA VAL A 37 10.63 8.42 -14.19
C VAL A 37 9.18 8.01 -14.01
N ASP A 38 8.28 8.58 -14.83
CA ASP A 38 6.89 8.13 -14.88
C ASP A 38 6.78 6.85 -15.71
N LEU A 39 6.24 5.79 -15.11
CA LEU A 39 6.03 4.48 -15.75
C LEU A 39 4.55 4.25 -16.10
N SER A 40 3.76 5.31 -16.13
CA SER A 40 2.31 5.27 -16.33
C SER A 40 1.92 5.78 -17.71
N HIS A 41 0.82 5.25 -18.25
CA HIS A 41 0.12 5.86 -19.36
C HIS A 41 -0.92 6.88 -18.86
N ALA A 42 -1.31 7.81 -19.75
CA ALA A 42 -2.45 8.68 -19.47
C ALA A 42 -3.71 7.85 -19.21
N PHE A 43 -4.51 8.28 -18.23
CA PHE A 43 -5.72 7.58 -17.81
C PHE A 43 -6.96 8.40 -18.17
N ASN A 44 -7.65 8.02 -19.24
CA ASN A 44 -8.76 8.76 -19.83
C ASN A 44 -9.71 7.85 -20.64
N ALA A 45 -10.58 8.43 -21.47
CA ALA A 45 -11.54 7.69 -22.31
C ALA A 45 -10.90 6.76 -23.35
N GLU A 46 -9.60 6.90 -23.62
CA GLU A 46 -8.82 6.05 -24.53
C GLU A 46 -8.01 4.98 -23.77
N THR A 47 -8.11 4.93 -22.43
CA THR A 47 -7.50 3.87 -21.62
C THR A 47 -7.95 2.51 -22.14
N VAL A 48 -6.98 1.62 -22.36
CA VAL A 48 -7.24 0.25 -22.78
C VAL A 48 -7.64 -0.59 -21.57
N TYR A 49 -8.72 -1.36 -21.74
CA TYR A 49 -9.23 -2.33 -20.78
C TYR A 49 -9.24 -3.74 -21.39
N TRP A 50 -9.43 -4.74 -20.55
CA TRP A 50 -9.60 -6.12 -21.01
C TRP A 50 -10.80 -6.22 -21.98
N PRO A 51 -10.70 -7.00 -23.09
CA PRO A 51 -11.74 -7.00 -24.13
C PRO A 51 -13.15 -7.39 -23.67
N THR A 52 -13.26 -8.14 -22.57
CA THR A 52 -14.55 -8.56 -21.99
C THR A 52 -14.97 -7.72 -20.78
N SER A 53 -14.27 -6.61 -20.50
CA SER A 53 -14.69 -5.68 -19.46
C SER A 53 -16.07 -5.10 -19.81
N PRO A 54 -17.05 -5.15 -18.89
CA PRO A 54 -18.41 -4.67 -19.19
C PRO A 54 -18.50 -3.14 -19.31
N SER A 55 -17.50 -2.42 -18.80
CA SER A 55 -17.41 -0.96 -18.82
C SER A 55 -15.96 -0.50 -19.02
N GLY A 56 -15.76 0.81 -19.18
CA GLY A 56 -14.45 1.44 -19.29
C GLY A 56 -14.38 2.71 -18.45
N PHE A 57 -13.51 3.64 -18.85
CA PHE A 57 -13.38 4.94 -18.20
C PHE A 57 -14.58 5.84 -18.49
N GLU A 58 -15.15 6.45 -17.45
CA GLU A 58 -16.20 7.46 -17.56
C GLU A 58 -15.79 8.70 -16.76
N LEU A 59 -15.91 9.89 -17.36
CA LEU A 59 -15.64 11.16 -16.69
C LEU A 59 -16.89 12.02 -16.63
N ARG A 60 -17.30 12.41 -15.43
CA ARG A 60 -18.42 13.31 -15.17
C ARG A 60 -17.90 14.64 -14.64
N VAL A 61 -18.17 15.71 -15.37
CA VAL A 61 -17.88 17.07 -14.88
C VAL A 61 -18.88 17.41 -13.78
N LEU A 62 -18.38 17.69 -12.58
CA LEU A 62 -19.20 18.11 -11.43
C LEU A 62 -19.43 19.62 -11.44
N HIS A 63 -18.39 20.38 -11.75
CA HIS A 63 -18.46 21.84 -11.89
C HIS A 63 -17.32 22.34 -12.76
N LYS A 64 -17.58 23.33 -13.62
CA LYS A 64 -16.55 24.02 -14.41
C LYS A 64 -16.94 25.49 -14.56
N GLY A 65 -16.34 26.37 -13.77
CA GLY A 65 -16.62 27.80 -13.86
C GLY A 65 -16.46 28.58 -12.56
N PRO A 66 -16.83 29.87 -12.56
CA PRO A 66 -16.81 30.70 -11.36
C PRO A 66 -17.78 30.17 -10.29
N THR A 67 -17.37 30.27 -9.03
CA THR A 67 -18.20 29.95 -7.86
C THR A 67 -18.81 31.22 -7.28
N LYS A 68 -19.85 31.06 -6.46
CA LYS A 68 -20.46 32.17 -5.71
C LYS A 68 -19.49 32.84 -4.73
N ALA A 69 -18.41 32.16 -4.36
CA ALA A 69 -17.36 32.69 -3.49
C ALA A 69 -16.28 33.49 -4.25
N GLY A 70 -16.44 33.71 -5.56
CA GLY A 70 -15.60 34.60 -6.34
C GLY A 70 -14.34 33.98 -6.94
N PHE A 71 -14.22 32.65 -6.95
CA PHE A 71 -13.07 31.94 -7.55
C PHE A 71 -13.51 30.95 -8.64
N PHE A 72 -12.63 30.62 -9.59
CA PHE A 72 -12.88 29.58 -10.59
C PHE A 72 -12.68 28.19 -9.97
N TYR A 73 -13.63 27.29 -10.19
CA TYR A 73 -13.57 25.92 -9.72
C TYR A 73 -13.73 24.97 -10.91
N PHE A 74 -12.97 23.89 -10.91
CA PHE A 74 -13.12 22.80 -11.87
C PHE A 74 -12.97 21.48 -11.14
N ALA A 75 -13.99 20.62 -11.24
CA ALA A 75 -14.02 19.33 -10.59
C ALA A 75 -14.73 18.31 -11.47
N ASN A 76 -14.19 17.10 -11.45
CA ASN A 76 -14.75 15.93 -12.11
C ASN A 76 -14.85 14.79 -11.11
N GLU A 77 -15.75 13.87 -11.40
CA GLU A 77 -15.80 12.52 -10.85
C GLU A 77 -15.51 11.56 -12.00
N PHE A 78 -14.91 10.40 -11.72
CA PHE A 78 -14.73 9.38 -12.72
C PHE A 78 -15.08 7.99 -12.19
N CYS A 79 -15.45 7.09 -13.10
CA CYS A 79 -15.65 5.67 -12.86
C CYS A 79 -14.73 4.85 -13.77
N SER A 80 -14.28 3.69 -13.30
CA SER A 80 -13.45 2.77 -14.08
C SER A 80 -13.46 1.37 -13.44
N PRO A 81 -13.37 0.29 -14.24
CA PRO A 81 -12.88 -1.00 -13.75
C PRO A 81 -11.50 -0.87 -13.08
N GLU A 82 -11.19 -1.76 -12.14
CA GLU A 82 -9.90 -1.79 -11.42
C GLU A 82 -8.72 -2.12 -12.36
N HIS A 83 -8.95 -2.99 -13.35
CA HIS A 83 -7.92 -3.55 -14.24
C HIS A 83 -7.91 -2.87 -15.62
N GLY A 84 -7.54 -1.59 -15.64
CA GLY A 84 -7.39 -0.80 -16.87
C GLY A 84 -6.13 0.04 -16.88
N GLY A 85 -5.51 0.22 -18.05
CA GLY A 85 -4.27 0.97 -18.18
C GLY A 85 -3.13 0.44 -17.29
N THR A 86 -2.26 1.33 -16.82
CA THR A 86 -1.27 1.01 -15.78
C THR A 86 -2.00 0.86 -14.44
N HIS A 87 -2.03 -0.36 -13.89
CA HIS A 87 -2.80 -0.70 -12.68
C HIS A 87 -2.02 -1.65 -11.77
N LEU A 88 -2.65 -2.01 -10.65
CA LEU A 88 -2.09 -2.92 -9.65
C LEU A 88 -3.10 -4.04 -9.34
N ASP A 89 -2.58 -5.27 -9.28
CA ASP A 89 -3.36 -6.43 -8.88
C ASP A 89 -3.05 -6.77 -7.41
N ALA A 90 -4.08 -6.77 -6.57
CA ALA A 90 -3.95 -7.22 -5.19
C ALA A 90 -3.85 -8.76 -5.13
N PRO A 91 -3.31 -9.36 -4.06
CA PRO A 91 -3.18 -10.82 -3.96
C PRO A 91 -4.50 -11.59 -4.09
N MET A 92 -5.62 -10.97 -3.68
CA MET A 92 -6.96 -11.54 -3.83
C MET A 92 -7.46 -11.57 -5.27
N HIS A 93 -6.80 -10.86 -6.20
CA HIS A 93 -7.20 -10.77 -7.61
C HIS A 93 -7.35 -12.16 -8.27
N PHE A 94 -6.52 -13.12 -7.86
CA PHE A 94 -6.59 -14.51 -8.34
C PHE A 94 -6.79 -15.58 -7.26
N ALA A 95 -6.78 -15.21 -5.97
CA ALA A 95 -6.91 -16.19 -4.89
C ALA A 95 -7.67 -15.67 -3.66
N GLU A 96 -8.85 -16.23 -3.43
CA GLU A 96 -9.67 -15.91 -2.27
C GLU A 96 -8.92 -16.19 -0.95
N GLY A 97 -8.73 -15.14 -0.15
CA GLY A 97 -8.14 -15.23 1.19
C GLY A 97 -6.66 -15.61 1.23
N ARG A 98 -5.92 -15.50 0.11
CA ARG A 98 -4.49 -15.84 0.05
C ARG A 98 -3.63 -14.68 -0.42
N TRP A 99 -2.36 -14.72 0.01
CA TRP A 99 -1.30 -13.94 -0.61
C TRP A 99 -0.75 -14.77 -1.78
N THR A 100 -0.98 -14.31 -3.00
CA THR A 100 -0.33 -14.82 -4.22
C THR A 100 0.66 -13.82 -4.76
#